data_AF-A0AAU8HLH7-F1
#
_entry.id   AF-A0AAU8HLH7-F1
#
_cell.length_a   1.000
_cell.length_b   1.000
_cell.length_c   1.000
_cell.angle_alpha   90.00
_cell.angle_beta   90.00
_cell.angle_gamma   90.00
#
_symmetry.space_group_name_H-M   'P 1'
#
loop_
_entity.id
_entity.type
_entity.pdbx_description
1 polymer ?
#
loop_
_entity_poly.entity_id
_entity_poly.type
_entity_poly.pdbx_seq_one_letter_code
_entity_poly.pdbx_strand_id
1 'polypeptide(L)'
;MSATPISRYDGMQVSGGVQVRMTADRVRRWEFGGTSFTRRGYDQNDVDRFRVQVADELDLLSAQISHLRAENERLTDRVELHRHGVIPSAGPASNLPAAKEVNLLSAAQREAEQIIAQAHDYARRVAEYARVQYESYMRAAEEEAKQEAERAVQEYRASAGPSFDDSVATREALRIFGEMMMSHMRAAARHLDDGSEQLARTMDRLASEAGGAAVGAGQPQVALPRHQQR
;
A
#
# COMPACT_ATOMS: atom_id res chain seq x y z
N MET A 1 -20.25 -8.60 -15.37
CA MET A 1 -19.54 -8.49 -16.66
C MET A 1 -18.26 -9.31 -16.52
N SER A 2 -18.24 -10.54 -17.03
CA SER A 2 -17.12 -11.47 -16.92
C SER A 2 -16.05 -11.14 -17.97
N ALA A 3 -14.91 -10.60 -17.52
CA ALA A 3 -13.79 -10.26 -18.39
C ALA A 3 -12.97 -11.50 -18.75
N THR A 4 -12.58 -11.61 -20.02
CA THR A 4 -11.89 -12.77 -20.61
C THR A 4 -10.49 -12.96 -19.99
N PRO A 5 -10.10 -14.19 -19.60
CA PRO A 5 -8.77 -14.49 -19.09
C PRO A 5 -7.69 -14.32 -20.18
N ILE A 6 -6.50 -13.85 -19.77
CA ILE A 6 -5.38 -13.56 -20.67
C ILE A 6 -4.26 -14.55 -20.38
N SER A 7 -3.84 -15.33 -21.38
CA SER A 7 -2.76 -16.33 -21.22
C SER A 7 -1.62 -16.17 -22.25
N ARG A 8 -1.69 -15.15 -23.13
CA ARG A 8 -0.64 -14.83 -24.11
C ARG A 8 -0.08 -13.42 -23.92
N TYR A 9 1.23 -13.31 -24.13
CA TYR A 9 1.93 -12.04 -24.16
C TYR A 9 1.60 -11.35 -25.48
N ASP A 10 0.79 -10.30 -25.41
CA ASP A 10 0.40 -9.50 -26.57
C ASP A 10 0.61 -8.03 -26.21
N GLY A 11 1.74 -7.45 -26.61
CA GLY A 11 2.11 -6.10 -26.21
C GLY A 11 1.10 -5.08 -26.73
N MET A 12 0.22 -4.58 -25.87
CA MET A 12 -0.72 -3.52 -26.28
C MET A 12 0.05 -2.22 -26.48
N GLN A 13 0.04 -1.72 -27.71
CA GLN A 13 0.48 -0.36 -27.99
C GLN A 13 -0.56 0.62 -27.43
N VAL A 14 -0.21 1.35 -26.38
CA VAL A 14 -0.97 2.52 -25.94
C VAL A 14 -0.54 3.70 -26.80
N SER A 15 -1.51 4.46 -27.32
CA SER A 15 -1.25 5.64 -28.17
C SER A 15 -0.38 6.64 -27.39
N GLY A 16 0.87 6.81 -27.82
CA GLY A 16 1.88 7.60 -27.10
C GLY A 16 3.31 7.07 -27.13
N GLY A 17 3.63 6.03 -27.92
CA GLY A 17 5.01 5.57 -28.16
C GLY A 17 5.66 4.76 -27.02
N VAL A 18 5.08 4.74 -25.82
CA VAL A 18 5.54 3.88 -24.71
C VAL A 18 4.73 2.59 -24.71
N GLN A 19 5.35 1.49 -25.14
CA GLN A 19 4.77 0.16 -24.99
C GLN A 19 4.70 -0.22 -23.51
N VAL A 20 3.52 -0.10 -22.89
CA VAL A 20 3.28 -0.64 -21.54
C VAL A 20 3.18 -2.15 -21.67
N ARG A 21 4.28 -2.83 -21.37
CA ARG A 21 4.44 -4.27 -21.58
C ARG A 21 3.59 -5.13 -20.62
N MET A 22 3.25 -4.61 -19.43
CA MET A 22 2.44 -5.29 -18.43
C MET A 22 1.73 -4.25 -17.54
N THR A 23 0.42 -4.40 -17.33
CA THR A 23 -0.40 -3.55 -16.42
C THR A 23 -0.89 -4.37 -15.23
N ALA A 24 -1.23 -3.73 -14.11
CA ALA A 24 -1.75 -4.41 -12.93
C ALA A 24 -3.01 -5.25 -13.24
N ASP A 25 -3.98 -4.67 -13.95
CA ASP A 25 -5.18 -5.39 -14.40
C ASP A 25 -4.88 -6.57 -15.33
N ARG A 26 -3.76 -6.53 -16.05
CA ARG A 26 -3.32 -7.65 -16.88
C ARG A 26 -2.73 -8.76 -16.02
N VAL A 27 -1.93 -8.45 -15.01
CA VAL A 27 -1.39 -9.43 -14.05
C VAL A 27 -2.53 -10.11 -13.26
N ARG A 28 -3.53 -9.33 -12.82
CA ARG A 28 -4.72 -9.86 -12.12
C ARG A 28 -5.55 -10.83 -12.97
N ARG A 29 -5.57 -10.64 -14.29
CA ARG A 29 -6.29 -11.51 -15.25
C ARG A 29 -5.41 -12.59 -15.90
N TRP A 30 -4.13 -12.64 -15.54
CA TRP A 30 -3.16 -13.54 -16.16
C TRP A 30 -3.32 -14.99 -15.69
N GLU A 31 -3.74 -15.90 -16.56
CA GLU A 31 -3.84 -17.31 -16.20
C GLU A 31 -2.60 -18.08 -16.66
N PHE A 32 -1.96 -18.76 -15.71
CA PHE A 32 -0.87 -19.68 -15.99
C PHE A 32 -1.41 -21.00 -16.54
N GLY A 33 -0.81 -21.50 -17.61
CA GLY A 33 -1.14 -22.82 -18.15
C GLY A 33 -0.77 -23.94 -17.16
N GLY A 34 -1.64 -24.94 -17.02
CA GLY A 34 -1.40 -26.09 -16.16
C GLY A 34 -0.15 -26.88 -16.61
N THR A 35 0.62 -27.37 -15.64
CA THR A 35 1.79 -28.21 -15.92
C THR A 35 1.37 -29.59 -16.38
N SER A 36 2.05 -30.13 -17.40
CA SER A 36 1.85 -31.51 -17.88
C SER A 36 2.17 -32.52 -16.77
N PHE A 37 1.42 -33.63 -16.71
CA PHE A 37 1.38 -34.63 -15.63
C PHE A 37 2.75 -35.20 -15.18
N THR A 38 3.81 -35.01 -15.98
CA THR A 38 5.17 -35.52 -15.73
C THR A 38 6.15 -34.50 -15.13
N ARG A 39 5.75 -33.24 -14.93
CA ARG A 39 6.60 -32.21 -14.27
C ARG A 39 5.88 -31.60 -13.07
N ARG A 40 6.61 -31.48 -11.95
CA ARG A 40 6.17 -30.69 -10.78
C ARG A 40 6.16 -29.20 -11.17
N GLY A 41 5.02 -28.55 -11.03
CA GLY A 41 4.84 -27.11 -11.21
C GLY A 41 5.10 -26.31 -9.95
N TYR A 42 4.97 -24.98 -10.07
CA TYR A 42 4.91 -24.07 -8.92
C TYR A 42 3.61 -24.29 -8.12
N ASP A 43 3.65 -24.01 -6.82
CA ASP A 43 2.46 -23.99 -5.99
C ASP A 43 1.52 -22.86 -6.43
N GLN A 44 0.28 -23.21 -6.73
CA GLN A 44 -0.72 -22.28 -7.21
C GLN A 44 -1.04 -21.18 -6.20
N ASN A 45 -1.07 -21.49 -4.90
CA ASN A 45 -1.37 -20.51 -3.86
C ASN A 45 -0.27 -19.46 -3.74
N ASP A 46 1.00 -19.89 -3.81
CA ASP A 46 2.14 -18.97 -3.74
C ASP A 46 2.23 -18.09 -4.99
N VAL A 47 1.92 -18.66 -6.16
CA VAL A 47 1.85 -17.92 -7.42
C VAL A 47 0.73 -16.88 -7.38
N ASP A 48 -0.45 -17.21 -6.85
CA ASP A 48 -1.55 -16.26 -6.76
C ASP A 48 -1.27 -15.12 -5.77
N ARG A 49 -0.65 -15.40 -4.61
CA ARG A 49 -0.18 -14.34 -3.70
C ARG A 49 0.84 -13.43 -4.36
N PHE A 50 1.81 -14.00 -5.07
CA PHE A 50 2.83 -13.23 -5.79
C PHE A 50 2.20 -12.36 -6.89
N ARG A 51 1.20 -12.86 -7.63
CA ARG A 51 0.49 -12.08 -8.65
C ARG A 51 -0.23 -10.86 -8.06
N VAL A 52 -0.88 -11.02 -6.91
CA VAL A 52 -1.54 -9.90 -6.22
C VAL A 52 -0.52 -8.85 -5.82
N GLN A 53 0.58 -9.27 -5.18
CA GLN A 53 1.66 -8.35 -4.79
C GLN A 53 2.27 -7.60 -5.99
N VAL A 54 2.53 -8.28 -7.11
CA VAL A 54 3.07 -7.65 -8.32
C VAL A 54 2.06 -6.67 -8.95
N ALA A 55 0.78 -7.02 -8.95
CA ALA A 55 -0.25 -6.12 -9.47
C ALA A 55 -0.34 -4.83 -8.64
N ASP A 56 -0.29 -4.94 -7.32
CA ASP A 56 -0.37 -3.80 -6.42
C ASP A 56 0.87 -2.90 -6.54
N GLU A 57 2.06 -3.49 -6.70
CA GLU A 57 3.29 -2.73 -6.98
C GLU A 57 3.23 -2.01 -8.33
N LEU A 58 2.67 -2.64 -9.37
CA LEU A 58 2.48 -2.00 -10.67
C LEU A 58 1.50 -0.82 -10.60
N ASP A 59 0.43 -0.93 -9.80
CA ASP A 59 -0.50 0.18 -9.56
C ASP A 59 0.19 1.34 -8.83
N LEU A 60 0.99 1.04 -7.79
CA LEU A 60 1.78 2.03 -7.06
C LEU A 60 2.75 2.77 -7.98
N LEU A 61 3.52 2.04 -8.79
CA LEU A 61 4.47 2.63 -9.74
C LEU A 61 3.77 3.46 -10.82
N SER A 62 2.61 3.02 -11.31
CA SER A 62 1.82 3.77 -12.28
C SER A 62 1.33 5.11 -11.71
N ALA A 63 0.88 5.11 -10.45
CA ALA A 63 0.49 6.33 -9.75
C ALA A 63 1.67 7.29 -9.56
N GLN A 64 2.83 6.78 -9.14
CA GLN A 64 4.06 7.56 -8.98
C GLN A 64 4.53 8.17 -10.30
N ILE A 65 4.54 7.41 -11.39
CA ILE A 65 4.91 7.92 -12.72
C ILE A 65 3.96 9.03 -13.17
N SER A 66 2.66 8.86 -12.92
CA SER A 66 1.66 9.88 -13.28
C SER A 66 1.87 11.17 -12.49
N HIS A 67 2.13 11.06 -11.18
CA HIS A 67 2.46 12.19 -10.32
C HIS A 67 3.75 12.90 -10.78
N LEU A 68 4.82 12.15 -11.03
CA LEU A 68 6.10 12.71 -11.50
C LEU A 68 5.99 13.39 -12.87
N ARG A 69 5.14 12.88 -13.77
CA ARG A 69 4.87 13.51 -15.07
C ARG A 69 4.14 14.84 -14.91
N ALA A 70 3.11 14.88 -14.05
CA ALA A 70 2.39 16.11 -13.76
C ALA A 70 3.29 17.18 -13.12
N GLU A 71 4.18 16.78 -12.20
CA GLU A 71 5.13 17.73 -11.60
C GLU A 71 6.19 18.19 -12.61
N ASN A 72 6.67 17.31 -13.49
CA ASN A 72 7.56 17.72 -14.58
C ASN A 72 6.89 18.74 -15.51
N GLU A 73 5.63 18.52 -15.88
CA GLU A 73 4.86 19.47 -16.69
C GLU A 73 4.74 20.82 -15.97
N ARG A 74 4.37 20.80 -14.68
CA ARG A 74 4.28 22.01 -13.85
C ARG A 74 5.60 22.77 -13.71
N LEU A 75 6.71 22.05 -13.53
CA LEU A 75 8.04 22.64 -13.46
C LEU A 75 8.48 23.19 -14.81
N THR A 76 8.15 22.49 -15.89
CA THR A 76 8.42 22.95 -17.26
C THR A 76 7.67 24.25 -17.53
N ASP A 77 6.37 24.30 -17.24
CA ASP A 77 5.56 25.52 -17.37
C ASP A 77 6.12 26.68 -16.56
N ARG A 78 6.59 26.40 -15.33
CA ARG A 78 7.24 27.42 -14.49
C ARG A 78 8.53 27.92 -15.10
N VAL A 79 9.37 27.05 -15.65
CA VAL A 79 10.63 27.44 -16.28
C VAL A 79 10.39 28.23 -17.58
N GLU A 80 9.43 27.80 -18.39
CA GLU A 80 9.02 28.49 -19.62
C GLU A 80 8.49 29.90 -19.30
N LEU A 81 7.73 30.06 -18.20
CA LEU A 81 7.27 31.36 -17.70
C LEU A 81 8.44 32.29 -17.33
N HIS A 82 9.52 31.75 -16.75
CA HIS A 82 10.71 32.52 -16.40
C HIS A 82 11.61 32.82 -17.61
N ARG A 83 11.67 31.91 -18.60
CA ARG A 83 12.44 32.07 -19.83
C ARG A 83 11.83 33.07 -20.79
N HIS A 84 10.51 33.11 -20.91
CA HIS A 84 9.81 33.97 -21.87
C HIS A 84 9.47 35.38 -21.36
N GLY A 85 9.85 35.74 -20.13
CA GLY A 85 9.96 37.15 -19.70
C GLY A 85 8.71 38.04 -19.84
N VAL A 86 7.51 37.49 -20.00
CA VAL A 86 6.28 38.26 -20.23
C VAL A 86 5.15 37.76 -19.34
N ILE A 87 4.84 38.56 -18.32
CA ILE A 87 3.50 38.67 -17.74
C ILE A 87 2.60 39.25 -18.85
N PRO A 88 1.44 38.67 -19.21
CA PRO A 88 0.49 39.38 -20.05
C PRO A 88 0.16 40.70 -19.35
N SER A 89 0.48 41.82 -19.99
CA SER A 89 0.33 43.17 -19.43
C SER A 89 -1.08 43.38 -18.88
N ALA A 90 -1.21 43.36 -17.56
CA ALA A 90 -2.16 44.22 -16.89
C ALA A 90 -1.52 45.61 -16.84
N GLY A 91 -2.06 46.56 -17.62
CA GLY A 91 -1.71 47.97 -17.52
C GLY A 91 -1.98 48.53 -16.12
N PRO A 92 -1.62 49.80 -15.85
CA PRO A 92 -1.61 50.36 -14.51
C PRO A 92 -3.04 50.59 -14.02
N ALA A 93 -3.62 49.56 -13.40
CA ALA A 93 -4.76 49.65 -12.52
C ALA A 93 -4.38 48.90 -11.24
N SER A 94 -3.80 49.65 -10.31
CA SER A 94 -3.82 49.34 -8.89
C SER A 94 -5.24 48.96 -8.44
N ASN A 95 -5.32 47.91 -7.61
CA ASN A 95 -6.49 47.28 -6.99
C ASN A 95 -7.19 46.19 -7.80
N LEU A 96 -6.66 44.96 -7.70
CA LEU A 96 -7.37 43.79 -7.14
C LEU A 96 -6.42 42.55 -7.08
N PRO A 97 -5.67 42.34 -5.98
CA PRO A 97 -4.89 41.10 -5.78
C PRO A 97 -5.73 39.91 -5.27
N ALA A 98 -6.99 40.12 -4.87
CA ALA A 98 -7.79 39.07 -4.22
C ALA A 98 -8.20 37.93 -5.17
N ALA A 99 -8.54 38.19 -6.44
CA ALA A 99 -9.16 37.17 -7.29
C ALA A 99 -8.19 36.05 -7.72
N LYS A 100 -6.92 36.37 -8.00
CA LYS A 100 -5.91 35.39 -8.43
C LYS A 100 -5.40 34.55 -7.25
N GLU A 101 -5.23 35.17 -6.09
CA GLU A 101 -4.90 34.48 -4.84
C GLU A 101 -6.05 33.58 -4.38
N VAL A 102 -7.30 34.05 -4.46
CA VAL A 102 -8.49 33.24 -4.16
C VAL A 102 -8.60 32.05 -5.12
N ASN A 103 -8.32 32.22 -6.42
CA ASN A 103 -8.36 31.10 -7.37
C ASN A 103 -7.25 30.06 -7.11
N LEU A 104 -6.05 30.50 -6.69
CA LEU A 104 -4.98 29.60 -6.26
C LEU A 104 -5.33 28.85 -4.97
N LEU A 105 -5.93 29.54 -4.00
CA LEU A 105 -6.40 28.95 -2.74
C LEU A 105 -7.52 27.94 -2.98
N SER A 106 -8.49 28.26 -3.85
CA SER A 106 -9.56 27.34 -4.25
C SER A 106 -9.06 26.15 -5.07
N ALA A 107 -7.94 26.28 -5.79
CA ALA A 107 -7.29 25.14 -6.43
C ALA A 107 -6.59 24.24 -5.39
N ALA A 108 -5.80 24.82 -4.50
CA ALA A 108 -5.11 24.09 -3.42
C ALA A 108 -6.08 23.42 -2.44
N GLN A 109 -7.21 24.06 -2.12
CA GLN A 109 -8.26 23.47 -1.29
C GLN A 109 -8.90 22.25 -1.95
N ARG A 110 -9.26 22.34 -3.24
CA ARG A 110 -9.80 21.18 -3.99
C ARG A 110 -8.79 20.03 -4.05
N GLU A 111 -7.51 20.35 -4.20
CA GLU A 111 -6.44 19.35 -4.16
C GLU A 111 -6.32 18.71 -2.77
N ALA A 112 -6.35 19.51 -1.70
CA ALA A 112 -6.35 19.00 -0.33
C ALA A 112 -7.57 18.11 -0.05
N GLU A 113 -8.77 18.52 -0.49
CA GLU A 113 -9.99 17.73 -0.39
C GLU A 113 -9.88 16.38 -1.12
N GLN A 114 -9.26 16.37 -2.32
CA GLN A 114 -8.98 15.14 -3.06
C GLN A 114 -8.01 14.22 -2.34
N ILE A 115 -6.93 14.77 -1.77
CA ILE A 115 -5.96 13.98 -0.99
C ILE A 115 -6.62 13.39 0.25
N ILE A 116 -7.45 14.16 0.96
CA ILE A 116 -8.19 13.69 2.13
C ILE A 116 -9.15 12.55 1.74
N ALA A 117 -9.89 12.70 0.63
CA ALA A 117 -10.77 11.64 0.12
C ALA A 117 -9.98 10.36 -0.20
N GLN A 118 -8.86 10.48 -0.91
CA GLN A 118 -7.99 9.34 -1.24
C GLN A 118 -7.40 8.68 0.01
N ALA A 119 -6.99 9.47 1.01
CA ALA A 119 -6.48 8.97 2.27
C ALA A 119 -7.55 8.20 3.07
N HIS A 120 -8.80 8.69 3.07
CA HIS A 120 -9.91 7.97 3.70
C HIS A 120 -10.22 6.65 2.99
N ASP A 121 -10.25 6.62 1.65
CA ASP A 121 -10.47 5.39 0.88
C ASP A 121 -9.33 4.39 1.07
N TYR A 122 -8.09 4.87 1.18
CA TYR A 122 -6.95 4.04 1.52
C TYR A 122 -7.08 3.47 2.95
N ALA A 123 -7.37 4.30 3.94
CA ALA A 123 -7.54 3.88 5.32
C ALA A 123 -8.64 2.83 5.47
N ARG A 124 -9.77 3.00 4.76
CA ARG A 124 -10.85 2.02 4.74
C ARG A 124 -10.39 0.67 4.17
N ARG A 125 -9.69 0.68 3.04
CA ARG A 125 -9.14 -0.55 2.43
C ARG A 125 -8.13 -1.26 3.35
N VAL A 126 -7.26 -0.50 4.01
CA VAL A 126 -6.29 -1.06 4.96
C VAL A 126 -7.00 -1.70 6.15
N ALA A 127 -8.02 -1.04 6.70
CA ALA A 127 -8.80 -1.60 7.82
C ALA A 127 -9.55 -2.88 7.41
N GLU A 128 -10.17 -2.90 6.22
CA GLU A 128 -10.84 -4.08 5.69
C GLU A 128 -9.86 -5.23 5.45
N TYR A 129 -8.69 -4.95 4.87
CA TYR A 129 -7.63 -5.95 4.67
C TYR A 129 -7.12 -6.51 6.00
N ALA A 130 -6.82 -5.64 6.97
CA ALA A 130 -6.38 -6.05 8.30
C ALA A 130 -7.42 -6.96 8.99
N ARG A 131 -8.72 -6.65 8.82
CA ARG A 131 -9.79 -7.48 9.36
C ARG A 131 -9.82 -8.87 8.73
N VAL A 132 -9.77 -8.95 7.41
CA VAL A 132 -9.75 -10.25 6.69
C VAL A 132 -8.52 -11.07 7.09
N GLN A 133 -7.36 -10.44 7.20
CA GLN A 133 -6.13 -11.11 7.63
C GLN A 133 -6.26 -11.63 9.07
N TYR A 134 -6.73 -10.80 10.00
CA TYR A 134 -6.97 -11.20 11.39
C TYR A 134 -7.96 -12.37 11.49
N GLU A 135 -9.07 -12.30 10.78
CA GLU A 135 -10.05 -13.39 10.74
C GLU A 135 -9.43 -14.70 10.23
N SER A 136 -8.59 -14.62 9.19
CA SER A 136 -7.91 -15.80 8.64
C SER A 136 -6.91 -16.40 9.63
N TYR A 137 -6.11 -15.57 10.30
CA TYR A 137 -5.14 -16.00 11.31
C TYR A 137 -5.83 -16.60 12.54
N MET A 138 -6.93 -16.01 13.00
CA MET A 138 -7.71 -16.54 14.12
C MET A 138 -8.36 -17.89 13.78
N ARG A 139 -8.86 -18.08 12.56
CA ARG A 139 -9.39 -19.38 12.13
C ARG A 139 -8.32 -20.46 12.12
N ALA A 140 -7.14 -20.16 11.57
CA ALA A 140 -6.01 -21.08 11.56
C ALA A 140 -5.57 -21.44 12.99
N ALA A 141 -5.47 -20.45 13.88
CA ALA A 141 -5.14 -20.66 15.29
C ALA A 141 -6.21 -21.50 16.03
N GLU A 142 -7.49 -21.29 15.73
CA GLU A 142 -8.58 -22.08 16.31
C GLU A 142 -8.51 -23.55 15.88
N GLU A 143 -8.24 -23.81 14.59
CA GLU A 143 -8.08 -25.17 14.07
C GLU A 143 -6.87 -25.88 14.70
N GLU A 144 -5.74 -25.17 14.83
CA GLU A 144 -4.54 -25.70 15.48
C GLU A 144 -4.79 -25.98 16.97
N ALA A 145 -5.46 -25.06 17.67
CA ALA A 145 -5.82 -25.21 19.07
C ALA A 145 -6.76 -26.39 19.32
N LYS A 146 -7.74 -26.61 18.43
CA LYS A 146 -8.63 -27.77 18.49
C LYS A 146 -7.88 -29.07 18.30
N GLN A 147 -7.01 -29.15 17.28
CA GLN A 147 -6.23 -30.35 17.02
C GLN A 147 -5.33 -30.72 18.20
N GLU A 148 -4.69 -29.74 18.83
CA GLU A 148 -3.82 -30.00 19.97
C GLU A 148 -4.60 -30.41 21.23
N ALA A 149 -5.75 -29.78 21.48
CA ALA A 149 -6.64 -30.19 22.55
C ALA A 149 -7.17 -31.63 22.35
N GLU A 150 -7.52 -32.00 21.12
CA GLU A 150 -7.94 -33.35 20.77
C GLU A 150 -6.80 -34.38 20.95
N ARG A 151 -5.57 -34.03 20.57
CA ARG A 151 -4.39 -34.88 20.81
C ARG A 151 -4.18 -35.13 22.30
N ALA A 152 -4.26 -34.10 23.12
CA ALA A 152 -4.12 -34.23 24.57
C ALA A 152 -5.20 -35.15 25.19
N VAL A 153 -6.45 -35.07 24.71
CA VAL A 153 -7.52 -35.99 25.12
C VAL A 153 -7.21 -37.43 24.73
N GLN A 154 -6.69 -37.65 23.52
CA GLN A 154 -6.31 -38.99 23.06
C GLN A 154 -5.16 -39.57 23.87
N GLU A 155 -4.16 -38.75 24.22
CA GLU A 155 -3.02 -39.15 25.07
C GLU A 155 -3.48 -39.46 26.50
N TYR A 156 -4.34 -38.62 27.08
CA TYR A 156 -4.94 -38.89 28.39
C TYR A 156 -5.75 -40.19 28.37
N ARG A 157 -6.55 -40.43 27.32
CA ARG A 157 -7.31 -41.68 27.17
C ARG A 157 -6.39 -42.90 27.06
N ALA A 158 -5.28 -42.80 26.32
CA ALA A 158 -4.32 -43.88 26.17
C ALA A 158 -3.59 -44.21 27.48
N SER A 159 -3.29 -43.21 28.31
CA SER A 159 -2.58 -43.36 29.58
C SER A 159 -3.48 -43.75 30.77
N ALA A 160 -4.72 -43.26 30.82
CA ALA A 160 -5.65 -43.52 31.92
C ALA A 160 -6.28 -44.92 31.89
N GLY A 161 -6.24 -45.60 30.74
CA GLY A 161 -6.72 -46.98 30.60
C GLY A 161 -8.19 -47.16 31.06
N PRO A 162 -8.52 -48.20 31.84
CA PRO A 162 -9.88 -48.45 32.32
C PRO A 162 -10.45 -47.38 33.26
N SER A 163 -9.58 -46.55 33.85
CA SER A 163 -9.92 -45.48 34.79
C SER A 163 -10.13 -44.10 34.12
N PHE A 164 -10.42 -44.09 32.82
CA PHE A 164 -10.69 -42.86 32.07
C PHE A 164 -11.90 -42.09 32.61
N ASP A 165 -11.70 -40.81 32.93
CA ASP A 165 -12.77 -39.87 33.27
C ASP A 165 -12.88 -38.79 32.18
N ASP A 166 -14.00 -38.83 31.45
CA ASP A 166 -14.30 -37.92 30.34
C ASP A 166 -14.41 -36.45 30.79
N SER A 167 -14.79 -36.21 32.05
CA SER A 167 -14.91 -34.86 32.60
C SER A 167 -13.55 -34.21 32.84
N VAL A 168 -12.55 -35.01 33.20
CA VAL A 168 -11.16 -34.56 33.39
C VAL A 168 -10.52 -34.26 32.03
N ALA A 169 -10.69 -35.17 31.07
CA ALA A 169 -10.19 -35.00 29.71
C ALA A 169 -10.75 -33.74 29.03
N THR A 170 -12.07 -33.50 29.15
CA THR A 170 -12.73 -32.32 28.58
C THR A 170 -12.24 -31.02 29.22
N ARG A 171 -12.01 -31.02 30.54
CA ARG A 171 -11.49 -29.84 31.26
C ARG A 171 -10.06 -29.51 30.85
N GLU A 172 -9.23 -30.53 30.66
CA GLU A 172 -7.85 -30.37 30.22
C GLU A 172 -7.77 -29.88 28.76
N ALA A 173 -8.61 -30.42 27.88
CA ALA A 173 -8.75 -29.97 26.50
C ALA A 173 -9.11 -28.48 26.41
N LEU A 174 -10.10 -28.05 27.20
CA LEU A 174 -10.52 -26.64 27.27
C LEU A 174 -9.40 -25.73 27.79
N ARG A 175 -8.62 -26.19 28.76
CA ARG A 175 -7.47 -25.44 29.29
C ARG A 175 -6.41 -25.25 28.21
N ILE A 176 -6.01 -26.32 27.52
CA ILE A 176 -5.00 -26.30 26.45
C ILE A 176 -5.45 -25.41 25.29
N PHE A 177 -6.69 -25.60 24.84
CA PHE A 177 -7.30 -24.76 23.81
C PHE A 177 -7.25 -23.27 24.20
N GLY A 178 -7.70 -22.93 25.41
CA GLY A 178 -7.70 -21.55 25.90
C GLY A 178 -6.30 -20.94 26.00
N GLU A 179 -5.31 -21.70 26.50
CA GLU A 179 -3.91 -21.27 26.59
C GLU A 179 -3.31 -20.97 25.22
N MET A 180 -3.53 -21.85 24.23
CA MET A 180 -3.08 -21.63 22.86
C MET A 180 -3.76 -20.43 22.21
N MET A 181 -5.08 -20.31 22.31
CA MET A 181 -5.81 -19.16 21.76
C MET A 181 -5.33 -17.83 22.36
N MET A 182 -5.07 -17.78 23.67
CA MET A 182 -4.49 -16.60 24.31
C MET A 182 -3.07 -16.30 23.80
N SER A 183 -2.26 -17.32 23.55
CA SER A 183 -0.93 -17.17 22.96
C SER A 183 -1.01 -16.56 21.55
N HIS A 184 -1.87 -17.11 20.69
CA HIS A 184 -2.08 -16.60 19.33
C HIS A 184 -2.66 -15.18 19.32
N MET A 185 -3.62 -14.86 20.20
CA MET A 185 -4.13 -13.50 20.33
C MET A 185 -3.04 -12.51 20.75
N ARG A 186 -2.15 -12.88 21.67
CA ARG A 186 -1.01 -12.03 22.08
C ARG A 186 0.03 -11.87 20.96
N ALA A 187 0.23 -12.90 20.13
CA ALA A 187 1.08 -12.79 18.94
C ALA A 187 0.46 -11.84 17.90
N ALA A 188 -0.83 -11.99 17.62
CA ALA A 188 -1.55 -11.11 16.70
C ALA A 188 -1.56 -9.64 17.18
N ALA A 189 -1.76 -9.38 18.47
CA ALA A 189 -1.70 -8.04 19.05
C ALA A 189 -0.32 -7.39 18.83
N ARG A 190 0.77 -8.13 19.08
CA ARG A 190 2.12 -7.64 18.82
C ARG A 190 2.36 -7.34 17.33
N HIS A 191 1.89 -8.20 16.44
CA HIS A 191 1.99 -7.94 15.00
C HIS A 191 1.21 -6.68 14.57
N LEU A 192 0.05 -6.40 15.18
CA LEU A 192 -0.70 -5.17 14.94
C LEU A 192 0.04 -3.94 15.48
N ASP A 193 0.61 -4.03 16.69
CA ASP A 193 1.41 -2.95 17.28
C ASP A 193 2.63 -2.64 16.42
N ASP A 194 3.41 -3.65 16.03
CA ASP A 194 4.57 -3.52 15.15
C ASP A 194 4.18 -2.88 13.80
N GLY A 195 3.06 -3.31 13.22
CA GLY A 195 2.52 -2.76 11.98
C GLY A 195 2.11 -1.29 12.14
N SER A 196 1.51 -0.92 13.28
CA SER A 196 1.11 0.45 13.58
C SER A 196 2.32 1.38 13.72
N GLU A 197 3.39 0.92 14.37
CA GLU A 197 4.64 1.68 14.48
C GLU A 197 5.35 1.84 13.15
N GLN A 198 5.28 0.83 12.27
CA GLN A 198 5.84 0.92 10.93
C GLN A 198 5.07 1.94 10.09
N LEU A 199 3.74 1.94 10.16
CA LEU A 199 2.87 2.94 9.53
C LEU A 199 3.14 4.35 10.05
N ALA A 200 3.29 4.52 11.37
CA ALA A 200 3.64 5.83 11.94
C ALA A 200 4.98 6.34 11.39
N ARG A 201 6.00 5.47 11.33
CA ARG A 201 7.31 5.81 10.78
C ARG A 201 7.29 6.17 9.30
N THR A 202 6.46 5.50 8.48
CA THR A 202 6.32 5.85 7.07
C THR A 202 5.57 7.17 6.88
N MET A 203 4.56 7.44 7.71
CA MET A 203 3.84 8.73 7.69
C MET A 203 4.75 9.89 8.10
N ASP A 204 5.56 9.73 9.15
CA ASP A 204 6.54 10.75 9.56
C ASP A 204 7.59 11.00 8.46
N ARG A 205 8.04 9.94 7.78
CA ARG A 205 8.95 10.08 6.63
C ARG A 205 8.31 10.88 5.50
N LEU A 206 7.07 10.56 5.11
CA LEU A 206 6.35 11.29 4.07
C LEU A 206 6.11 12.76 4.47
N ALA A 207 5.76 13.01 5.74
CA ALA A 207 5.57 14.37 6.25
C ALA A 207 6.87 15.17 6.23
N SER A 208 8.00 14.57 6.62
CA SER A 208 9.31 15.22 6.58
C SER A 208 9.83 15.48 5.16
N GLU A 209 9.56 14.59 4.20
CA GLU A 209 9.89 14.79 2.78
C GLU A 209 9.06 15.92 2.15
N ALA A 210 7.75 15.96 2.45
CA ALA A 210 6.86 17.03 2.03
C ALA A 210 7.25 18.39 2.67
N GLY A 211 7.67 18.39 3.93
CA GLY A 211 8.17 19.57 4.63
C GLY A 211 9.54 20.03 4.13
N GLY A 212 10.46 19.11 3.82
CA GLY A 212 11.81 19.40 3.33
C GLY A 212 11.83 20.10 1.97
N ALA A 213 10.88 19.76 1.09
CA ALA A 213 10.70 20.44 -0.19
C ALA A 213 10.31 21.93 -0.03
N ALA A 214 9.64 22.29 1.07
CA ALA A 214 9.26 23.68 1.35
C ALA A 214 10.42 24.52 1.96
N VAL A 215 11.37 23.89 2.66
CA VAL A 215 12.49 24.61 3.33
C VAL A 215 13.71 24.82 2.39
N GLY A 216 13.82 24.04 1.29
CA GLY A 216 14.90 24.17 0.30
C GLY A 216 14.82 25.39 -0.62
N ALA A 217 13.68 26.09 -0.69
CA ALA A 217 13.48 27.24 -1.57
C ALA A 217 13.95 28.59 -0.99
N GLY A 218 14.64 28.59 0.15
CA GLY A 218 14.97 29.79 0.93
C GLY A 218 16.44 29.95 1.33
N GLN A 219 17.42 29.42 0.58
CA GLN A 219 18.82 29.79 0.82
C GLN A 219 19.19 31.08 0.06
N PRO A 220 19.57 32.17 0.76
CA PRO A 220 20.06 33.38 0.10
C PRO A 220 21.46 33.09 -0.48
N GLN A 221 21.58 33.22 -1.80
CA GLN A 221 22.87 33.22 -2.49
C GLN A 221 23.75 34.34 -1.91
N VAL A 222 24.78 33.94 -1.15
CA VAL A 222 25.83 34.84 -0.69
C VAL A 222 26.62 35.32 -1.91
N ALA A 223 26.43 36.59 -2.26
CA ALA A 223 27.10 37.23 -3.38
C ALA A 223 28.62 37.33 -3.11
N LEU A 224 29.41 36.73 -4.00
CA LEU A 224 30.87 36.89 -4.04
C LEU A 224 31.25 38.31 -4.50
N PRO A 225 32.22 38.98 -3.86
CA PRO A 225 32.64 40.33 -4.24
C PRO A 225 33.43 40.33 -5.54
N ARG A 226 33.03 41.19 -6.48
CA ARG A 226 33.75 41.46 -7.74
C ARG A 226 35.07 42.17 -7.45
N HIS A 227 36.18 41.55 -7.82
CA HIS A 227 37.48 42.21 -7.95
C HIS A 227 37.40 43.33 -9.00
N GLN A 228 37.62 44.57 -8.58
CA GLN A 228 37.87 45.69 -9.48
C GLN A 228 39.32 45.63 -9.99
N GLN A 229 39.46 45.51 -11.31
CA GLN A 229 40.66 45.87 -12.04
C GLN A 229 40.57 47.35 -12.44
N ARG A 230 41.41 48.20 -11.86
CA ARG A 230 42.38 49.08 -12.54
C ARG A 230 42.89 50.16 -11.59
#